data_AF-A0A1G2HHM2-F1
#
_entry.id   AF-A0A1G2HHM2-F1
#
_cell.length_a   1.000
_cell.length_b   1.000
_cell.length_c   1.000
_cell.angle_alpha   90.00
_cell.angle_beta   90.00
_cell.angle_gamma   90.00
#
_symmetry.space_group_name_H-M   'P 1'
#
loop_
_entity.id
_entity.type
_entity.pdbx_description
1 polymer ?
#
loop_
_entity_poly.entity_id
_entity_poly.type
_entity_poly.pdbx_seq_one_letter_code
_entity_poly.pdbx_strand_id
1 'polypeptide(L)' 'MKPLNPQQKNTKDKIYSETHYIAEQMWEYYSKKETFGLFLGLVKRKGLNWGYQMLSDMKDYKKRESKKMPVKILMAESRH' A
#
# COMPACT_ATOMS: atom_id res chain seq x y z
N MET A 1 27.63 -23.82 31.35
CA MET A 1 27.49 -22.71 30.38
C MET A 1 26.24 -22.96 29.55
N LYS A 2 25.22 -22.08 29.63
CA LYS A 2 24.01 -22.18 28.80
C LYS A 2 24.33 -21.62 27.42
N PRO A 3 24.06 -22.30 26.30
CA PRO A 3 24.15 -21.65 25.00
C PRO A 3 23.06 -20.57 24.92
N LEU A 4 23.48 -19.35 24.56
CA LEU A 4 22.59 -18.24 24.26
C LEU A 4 21.62 -18.68 23.14
N ASN A 5 20.34 -18.41 23.36
CA ASN A 5 19.33 -18.35 22.31
C ASN A 5 19.95 -17.68 21.06
N PRO A 6 19.93 -18.32 19.89
CA PRO A 6 19.97 -17.57 18.67
C PRO A 6 18.66 -16.77 18.65
N GLN A 7 18.71 -15.54 19.17
CA GLN A 7 17.82 -14.50 18.69
C GLN A 7 17.90 -14.59 17.17
N GLN A 8 16.81 -15.00 16.54
CA GLN A 8 16.57 -14.98 15.12
C GLN A 8 16.69 -13.53 14.66
N LYS A 9 17.93 -13.08 14.55
CA LYS A 9 18.36 -11.76 14.18
C LYS A 9 18.87 -11.86 12.76
N ASN A 10 17.96 -12.22 11.85
CA ASN A 10 18.07 -12.08 10.40
C ASN A 10 16.80 -12.63 9.75
N THR A 11 15.79 -11.79 9.67
CA THR A 11 14.76 -11.88 8.62
C THR A 11 14.53 -10.46 8.11
N LYS A 12 15.63 -9.85 7.66
CA LYS A 12 15.62 -8.74 6.71
C LYS A 12 15.39 -9.25 5.27
N ASP A 13 14.88 -10.47 5.11
CA ASP A 13 14.20 -10.89 3.90
C ASP A 13 12.86 -10.16 3.85
N LYS A 14 12.94 -8.88 3.50
CA LYS A 14 11.82 -8.09 3.01
C LYS A 14 11.24 -8.88 1.83
N ILE A 15 10.25 -9.71 2.09
CA ILE A 15 9.34 -10.22 1.06
C ILE A 15 8.56 -8.98 0.60
N TYR A 16 9.19 -8.15 -0.23
CA TYR A 16 8.57 -7.03 -0.92
C TYR A 16 7.76 -7.60 -2.07
N SER A 17 6.66 -8.28 -1.74
CA SER A 17 5.71 -8.69 -2.76
C SER A 17 5.21 -7.43 -3.47
N GLU A 18 4.96 -7.51 -4.77
CA GLU A 18 4.45 -6.40 -5.58
C GLU A 18 3.22 -5.71 -4.95
N THR A 19 2.36 -6.46 -4.26
CA THR A 19 1.24 -5.93 -3.47
C THR A 19 1.67 -4.93 -2.39
N HIS A 20 2.74 -5.21 -1.65
CA HIS A 20 3.28 -4.33 -0.61
C HIS A 20 3.88 -3.07 -1.23
N TYR A 21 4.59 -3.22 -2.35
CA TYR A 21 5.13 -2.09 -3.11
C TYR A 21 4.01 -1.14 -3.56
N ILE A 22 2.98 -1.67 -4.23
CA ILE A 22 1.84 -0.85 -4.69
C ILE A 22 1.15 -0.17 -3.51
N ALA A 23 0.88 -0.90 -2.42
CA ALA A 23 0.24 -0.34 -1.24
C ALA A 23 1.06 0.79 -0.58
N GLU A 24 2.38 0.67 -0.55
CA GLU A 24 3.29 1.71 -0.06
C GLU A 24 3.26 2.93 -0.97
N GLN A 25 3.31 2.73 -2.28
CA GLN A 25 3.21 3.82 -3.25
C GLN A 25 1.88 4.55 -3.11
N MET A 26 0.75 3.84 -3.01
CA MET A 26 -0.57 4.43 -2.79
C MET A 26 -0.66 5.22 -1.48
N TRP A 27 0.05 4.77 -0.45
CA TRP A 27 0.10 5.44 0.85
C TRP A 27 0.76 6.83 0.78
N GLU A 28 1.76 7.03 -0.08
CA GLU A 28 2.38 8.34 -0.30
C GLU A 28 1.39 9.40 -0.83
N TYR A 29 0.38 8.95 -1.58
CA TYR A 29 -0.67 9.81 -2.12
C TYR A 29 -1.82 10.06 -1.14
N TYR A 30 -1.64 9.70 0.14
CA TYR A 30 -2.62 9.92 1.20
C TYR A 30 -2.14 10.78 2.36
N SER A 31 -3.10 11.43 3.02
CA SER A 31 -2.85 12.30 4.19
C SER A 31 -3.03 11.60 5.53
N LYS A 32 -3.59 10.37 5.55
CA LYS A 32 -3.86 9.63 6.79
C LYS A 32 -2.86 8.50 6.98
N LYS A 33 -2.17 8.49 8.12
CA LYS A 33 -1.16 7.48 8.49
C LYS A 33 -1.73 6.04 8.48
N GLU A 34 -3.01 5.87 8.80
CA GLU A 34 -3.64 4.55 9.02
C GLU A 34 -4.24 3.91 7.75
N THR A 35 -3.72 4.21 6.56
CA THR A 35 -4.30 3.75 5.28
C THR A 35 -3.49 2.68 4.56
N PHE A 36 -2.24 2.41 4.97
CA PHE A 36 -1.42 1.37 4.36
C PHE A 36 -2.07 -0.02 4.42
N GLY A 37 -2.55 -0.44 5.59
CA GLY A 37 -3.22 -1.74 5.77
C GLY A 37 -4.50 -1.89 4.93
N LEU A 38 -5.20 -0.77 4.70
CA LEU A 38 -6.35 -0.73 3.79
C LEU A 38 -5.90 -0.99 2.34
N PHE A 39 -4.89 -0.27 1.84
CA PHE A 39 -4.38 -0.48 0.47
C PHE A 39 -3.85 -1.89 0.28
N LEU A 40 -3.11 -2.41 1.26
CA LEU A 40 -2.61 -3.78 1.23
C LEU A 40 -3.77 -4.79 1.11
N GLY A 41 -4.84 -4.61 1.90
CA GLY A 41 -6.03 -5.45 1.83
C GLY A 41 -6.78 -5.34 0.49
N LEU A 42 -6.87 -4.13 -0.07
CA LEU A 42 -7.55 -3.88 -1.34
C LEU A 42 -6.78 -4.47 -2.53
N VAL A 43 -5.47 -4.23 -2.63
CA VAL A 43 -4.63 -4.79 -3.71
C VAL A 43 -4.59 -6.32 -3.60
N LYS A 44 -4.52 -6.89 -2.39
CA LYS A 44 -4.58 -8.35 -2.20
C LYS A 44 -5.93 -8.94 -2.64
N ARG A 45 -7.03 -8.20 -2.47
CA ARG A 45 -8.38 -8.65 -2.84
C ARG A 45 -8.68 -8.47 -4.33
N LYS A 46 -8.33 -7.33 -4.91
CA LYS A 46 -8.67 -6.93 -6.30
C LYS A 46 -7.58 -7.31 -7.32
N GLY A 47 -6.38 -7.60 -6.84
CA GLY A 47 -5.23 -7.97 -7.67
C GLY A 47 -4.34 -6.78 -8.03
N LEU A 48 -3.17 -7.11 -8.59
CA LEU A 48 -2.11 -6.15 -8.91
C LEU A 48 -2.52 -5.16 -10.01
N ASN A 49 -3.25 -5.62 -11.04
CA ASN A 49 -3.73 -4.76 -12.13
C ASN A 49 -4.61 -3.62 -11.60
N TRP A 50 -5.54 -3.93 -10.71
CA TRP A 50 -6.36 -2.92 -10.05
C TRP A 50 -5.49 -1.96 -9.21
N GLY A 51 -4.51 -2.50 -8.48
CA GLY A 51 -3.58 -1.70 -7.70
C GLY A 51 -2.78 -0.70 -8.52
N TYR A 52 -2.25 -1.12 -9.68
CA TYR A 52 -1.54 -0.23 -10.60
C TYR A 52 -2.45 0.81 -11.24
N GLN A 53 -3.67 0.41 -11.64
CA GLN A 53 -4.66 1.35 -12.17
C GLN A 53 -4.98 2.43 -11.13
N MET A 54 -5.30 2.04 -9.90
CA MET A 54 -5.59 2.97 -8.81
C MET A 54 -4.41 3.88 -8.50
N LEU A 55 -3.18 3.34 -8.49
CA LEU A 55 -1.98 4.16 -8.30
C LEU A 55 -1.81 5.19 -9.43
N SER A 56 -2.12 4.83 -10.67
CA SER A 56 -2.14 5.78 -11.80
C SER A 56 -3.18 6.88 -11.57
N ASP A 57 -4.41 6.51 -11.21
CA ASP A 57 -5.49 7.46 -10.97
C ASP A 57 -5.17 8.42 -9.82
N MET A 58 -4.49 7.94 -8.77
CA MET A 58 -4.00 8.76 -7.66
C MET A 58 -2.94 9.77 -8.10
N LYS A 59 -2.01 9.37 -8.99
CA LYS A 59 -0.99 10.26 -9.55
C LYS A 59 -1.63 11.33 -10.42
N ASP A 60 -2.56 10.95 -11.28
CA ASP A 60 -3.28 11.87 -12.16
C ASP A 60 -4.16 12.85 -11.39
N TYR A 61 -4.81 12.39 -10.31
CA TYR A 61 -5.53 13.26 -9.39
C TYR A 61 -4.60 14.29 -8.76
N LYS A 62 -3.45 13.86 -8.22
CA LYS A 62 -2.47 14.78 -7.62
C LYS A 62 -1.96 15.81 -8.62
N LYS A 63 -1.75 15.41 -9.89
CA LYS A 63 -1.32 16.31 -10.96
C LYS A 63 -2.38 17.35 -11.31
N ARG A 64 -3.66 16.95 -11.39
CA ARG A 64 -4.79 17.84 -11.75
C ARG A 64 -5.18 18.79 -10.61
N GLU A 65 -5.33 18.25 -9.41
CA GLU A 65 -5.87 18.98 -8.26
C GLU A 65 -4.79 19.62 -7.38
N SER A 66 -3.51 19.33 -7.66
CA SER A 66 -2.37 19.68 -6.79
C SER A 66 -2.54 19.22 -5.33
N LYS A 67 -3.38 18.20 -5.12
CA LYS A 67 -3.78 17.69 -3.80
C LYS A 67 -3.81 16.16 -3.79
N LYS A 68 -3.62 15.58 -2.61
CA LYS A 68 -3.72 14.13 -2.37
C LYS A 68 -5.16 13.63 -2.53
N MET A 69 -5.33 12.40 -3.03
CA MET A 69 -6.66 11.83 -3.26
C MET A 69 -7.38 11.54 -1.92
N PRO A 70 -8.65 11.94 -1.74
CA PRO A 70 -9.40 11.67 -0.50
C PRO A 70 -9.82 10.21 -0.31
N VAL A 71 -9.82 9.74 0.96
CA VAL A 71 -10.57 8.56 1.52
C VAL A 71 -11.58 7.91 0.59
N LYS A 72 -12.59 8.74 0.36
CA LYS A 72 -13.91 8.39 -0.07
C LYS A 72 -13.94 8.00 -1.55
N ILE A 73 -13.07 8.59 -2.37
CA ILE A 73 -12.98 8.29 -3.80
C ILE A 73 -12.50 6.84 -3.98
N LEU A 74 -11.40 6.49 -3.34
CA LEU A 74 -10.86 5.13 -3.37
C LEU A 74 -11.81 4.08 -2.76
N MET A 75 -12.54 4.46 -1.70
CA MET A 75 -13.56 3.59 -1.11
C MET A 75 -14.78 3.39 -2.00
N ALA A 76 -15.10 4.34 -2.90
CA ALA A 76 -16.17 4.17 -3.88
C ALA A 76 -15.71 3.22 -5.01
N GLU A 77 -14.52 3.45 -5.56
CA GLU A 77 -13.93 2.63 -6.63
C GLU A 77 -13.68 1.17 -6.21
N SER A 78 -13.41 0.91 -4.92
CA SER A 78 -13.18 -0.46 -4.44
C SER A 78 -14.45 -1.31 -4.27
N ARG A 79 -15.65 -0.72 -4.35
CA ARG A 79 -16.94 -1.43 -4.17
C ARG A 79 -17.47 -2.09 -5.44
N HIS A 80 -17.02 -1.63 -6.61
CA HIS A 80 -17.35 -2.19 -7.92
C HIS A 80 -16.35 -3.31 -8.28
#